data_AF-A0A2S2PEB1-F1
#
_entry.id   AF-A0A2S2PEB1-F1
#
_cell.length_a   1.000
_cell.length_b   1.000
_cell.length_c   1.000
_cell.angle_alpha   90.00
_cell.angle_beta   90.00
_cell.angle_gamma   90.00
#
_symmetry.space_group_name_H-M   'P 1'
#
loop_
_entity.id
_entity.type
_entity.pdbx_description
1 polymer ?
#
loop_
_entity_poly.entity_id
_entity_poly.type
_entity_poly.pdbx_seq_one_letter_code
_entity_poly.pdbx_strand_id
1 'polypeptide(L)'
;WTQTNWDKILEKCHILIMTANIYLNNLYYGYMDIKDANLLIFDECHHAILLHPFKQIMQIFHDSDLKSDERPHILGLTTTLINANTKNVRDELMKLQTTLNSTIKTKCIENIQIFSARPREFISFYDEYILDDELKVVSNRISTILKHLRCLQSSFKAEKIKECDE
;
A
#
# COMPACT_ATOMS: atom_id res chain seq x y z
N TRP A 1 13.74 0.80 -22.17
CA TRP A 1 15.10 0.42 -22.62
C TRP A 1 15.03 -0.92 -23.34
N THR A 2 15.87 -1.16 -24.34
CA THR A 2 15.98 -2.48 -25.01
C THR A 2 16.93 -3.40 -24.24
N GLN A 3 16.94 -4.70 -24.57
CA GLN A 3 17.90 -5.68 -24.01
C GLN A 3 19.34 -5.14 -24.02
N THR A 4 19.81 -4.69 -25.19
CA THR A 4 21.18 -4.19 -25.36
C THR A 4 21.48 -2.96 -24.50
N ASN A 5 20.48 -2.15 -24.14
CA ASN A 5 20.70 -1.06 -23.19
C ASN A 5 20.92 -1.60 -21.78
N TRP A 6 20.13 -2.59 -21.36
CA TRP A 6 20.23 -3.19 -20.03
C TRP A 6 21.50 -4.00 -19.84
N ASP A 7 21.91 -4.79 -20.83
CA ASP A 7 23.18 -5.53 -20.80
C ASP A 7 24.35 -4.60 -20.50
N LYS A 8 24.43 -3.47 -21.22
CA LYS A 8 25.47 -2.45 -21.03
C LYS A 8 25.41 -1.79 -19.65
N ILE A 9 24.22 -1.68 -19.05
CA ILE A 9 24.05 -1.11 -17.72
C ILE A 9 24.52 -2.13 -16.67
N LEU A 10 24.11 -3.40 -16.79
CA LEU A 10 24.50 -4.48 -15.88
C LEU A 10 26.01 -4.73 -15.90
N GLU A 11 26.65 -4.64 -17.07
CA GLU A 11 28.10 -4.77 -17.20
C GLU A 11 28.88 -3.63 -16.53
N LYS A 12 28.31 -2.43 -16.45
CA LYS A 12 29.01 -1.22 -15.99
C LYS A 12 28.66 -0.80 -14.57
N CYS A 13 27.46 -1.13 -14.10
CA CYS A 13 26.91 -0.65 -12.85
C CYS A 13 26.69 -1.80 -11.87
N HIS A 14 27.42 -1.78 -10.77
CA HIS A 14 27.23 -2.75 -9.68
C HIS A 14 26.02 -2.44 -8.78
N ILE A 15 25.60 -1.17 -8.74
CA ILE A 15 24.48 -0.70 -7.92
C ILE A 15 23.45 -0.06 -8.85
N LEU A 16 22.21 -0.53 -8.74
CA LEU A 16 21.09 -0.05 -9.52
C LEU A 16 20.00 0.45 -8.58
N ILE A 17 19.54 1.67 -8.81
CA ILE A 17 18.41 2.27 -8.09
C ILE A 17 17.29 2.44 -9.10
N MET A 18 16.16 1.78 -8.88
CA MET A 18 15.02 1.84 -9.77
C MET A 18 13.71 1.65 -9.01
N THR A 19 12.61 2.07 -9.62
CA THR A 19 11.28 1.81 -9.07
C THR A 19 10.92 0.34 -9.23
N ALA A 20 10.07 -0.16 -8.35
CA ALA A 20 9.64 -1.57 -8.33
C ALA A 20 9.07 -2.04 -9.69
N ASN A 21 8.29 -1.17 -10.35
CA ASN A 21 7.70 -1.48 -11.66
C ASN A 21 8.76 -1.64 -12.76
N ILE A 22 9.83 -0.84 -12.74
CA ILE A 22 10.90 -0.96 -13.74
C ILE A 22 11.59 -2.32 -13.57
N TYR A 23 11.95 -2.69 -12.35
CA TYR A 23 12.58 -3.98 -12.09
C TYR A 23 11.67 -5.15 -12.46
N LEU A 24 10.41 -5.10 -12.02
CA LEU A 24 9.41 -6.13 -12.33
C LEU A 24 9.22 -6.31 -13.84
N ASN A 25 9.11 -5.21 -14.60
CA ASN A 25 9.01 -5.28 -16.05
C ASN A 25 10.25 -5.90 -16.69
N ASN A 26 11.45 -5.59 -16.20
CA ASN A 26 12.68 -6.21 -16.73
C ASN A 26 12.70 -7.71 -16.49
N LEU A 27 12.24 -8.19 -15.32
CA LEU A 27 12.10 -9.61 -15.05
C LEU A 27 11.07 -10.25 -15.99
N TYR A 28 9.91 -9.62 -16.18
CA TYR A 28 8.86 -10.15 -17.07
C TYR A 28 9.28 -10.22 -18.54
N TYR A 29 10.01 -9.22 -19.04
CA TYR A 29 10.50 -9.22 -20.41
C TYR A 29 11.79 -10.05 -20.60
N GLY A 30 12.33 -10.63 -19.53
CA GLY A 30 13.57 -11.42 -19.58
C GLY A 30 14.82 -10.57 -19.82
N TYR A 31 14.74 -9.27 -19.58
CA TYR A 31 15.89 -8.36 -19.70
C TYR A 31 16.85 -8.49 -18.52
N MET A 32 16.35 -8.98 -17.39
CA MET A 32 17.10 -9.33 -16.19
C MET A 32 16.56 -10.66 -15.66
N ASP A 33 17.43 -11.46 -15.07
CA ASP A 33 17.07 -12.60 -14.23
C ASP A 33 17.11 -12.16 -12.76
N ILE A 34 16.31 -12.79 -11.91
CA ILE A 34 16.30 -12.52 -10.46
C ILE A 34 17.68 -12.82 -9.84
N LYS A 35 18.43 -13.78 -10.41
CA LYS A 35 19.80 -14.14 -9.98
C LYS A 35 20.88 -13.14 -10.37
N ASP A 36 20.57 -12.19 -11.27
CA ASP A 36 21.54 -11.14 -11.65
C ASP A 36 21.80 -10.18 -10.47
N ALA A 37 20.88 -10.14 -9.50
CA ALA A 37 21.07 -9.45 -8.24
C ALA A 37 21.67 -10.39 -7.18
N ASN A 38 22.71 -9.91 -6.48
CA ASN A 38 23.19 -10.57 -5.25
C ASN A 38 22.41 -10.11 -4.01
N LEU A 39 21.88 -8.88 -4.03
CA LEU A 39 21.12 -8.27 -2.95
C LEU A 39 19.99 -7.42 -3.51
N LEU A 40 18.76 -7.66 -3.07
CA LEU A 40 17.60 -6.83 -3.34
C LEU A 40 17.20 -6.06 -2.08
N ILE A 41 17.15 -4.73 -2.21
CA ILE A 41 16.74 -3.83 -1.13
C ILE A 41 15.37 -3.24 -1.47
N PHE A 42 14.38 -3.52 -0.64
CA PHE A 42 13.04 -2.93 -0.73
C PHE A 42 12.91 -1.79 0.27
N ASP A 43 12.85 -0.56 -0.22
CA ASP A 43 12.45 0.60 0.60
C ASP A 43 10.93 0.63 0.78
N GLU A 44 10.47 1.07 1.95
CA GLU A 44 9.08 0.94 2.41
C GLU A 44 8.49 -0.47 2.17
N CYS A 45 9.24 -1.48 2.61
CA CYS A 45 8.95 -2.90 2.33
C CYS A 45 7.59 -3.38 2.85
N HIS A 46 6.95 -2.64 3.74
CA HIS A 46 5.59 -2.89 4.21
C HIS A 46 4.54 -2.87 3.07
N HIS A 47 4.88 -2.31 1.91
CA HIS A 47 4.05 -2.36 0.70
C HIS A 47 4.03 -3.74 0.01
N ALA A 48 4.86 -4.71 0.39
CA ALA A 48 4.95 -6.03 -0.23
C ALA A 48 3.74 -6.95 0.07
N ILE A 49 2.53 -6.46 -0.19
CA ILE A 49 1.25 -7.15 0.04
C ILE A 49 0.34 -6.98 -1.19
N LEU A 50 -0.77 -7.73 -1.21
CA LEU A 50 -1.82 -7.64 -2.25
C LEU A 50 -1.29 -7.81 -3.69
N LEU A 51 -1.40 -6.77 -4.51
CA LEU A 51 -0.99 -6.71 -5.92
C LEU A 51 0.19 -5.76 -6.14
N HIS A 52 0.90 -5.36 -5.07
CA HIS A 52 2.03 -4.45 -5.19
C HIS A 52 3.20 -5.10 -5.95
N PRO A 53 3.95 -4.34 -6.78
CA PRO A 53 5.07 -4.88 -7.56
C PRO A 53 6.14 -5.61 -6.73
N PHE A 54 6.40 -5.17 -5.49
CA PHE A 54 7.30 -5.88 -4.57
C PHE A 54 6.88 -7.34 -4.35
N LYS A 55 5.58 -7.59 -4.16
CA LYS A 55 5.08 -8.94 -3.96
C LYS A 55 5.24 -9.76 -5.24
N GLN A 56 4.99 -9.17 -6.40
CA GLN A 56 5.14 -9.86 -7.69
C GLN A 56 6.60 -10.22 -7.98
N ILE A 57 7.55 -9.33 -7.67
CA ILE A 57 8.99 -9.63 -7.72
C ILE A 57 9.31 -10.82 -6.80
N MET A 58 8.78 -10.81 -5.57
CA MET A 58 8.99 -11.92 -4.64
C MET A 58 8.32 -13.22 -5.09
N GLN A 59 7.19 -13.18 -5.81
CA GLN A 59 6.60 -14.37 -6.42
C GLN A 59 7.56 -14.99 -7.44
N ILE A 60 8.15 -14.18 -8.33
CA ILE A 60 9.19 -14.64 -9.27
C ILE A 60 10.37 -15.26 -8.51
N PHE A 61 10.81 -14.63 -7.41
CA PHE A 61 11.85 -15.18 -6.54
C PHE A 61 11.47 -16.55 -5.95
N HIS A 62 10.25 -16.70 -5.43
CA HIS A 62 9.79 -17.95 -4.82
C HIS A 62 9.59 -19.07 -5.84
N ASP A 63 9.07 -18.73 -7.02
CA ASP A 63 8.79 -19.65 -8.12
C ASP A 63 10.05 -20.04 -8.90
N SER A 64 11.18 -19.35 -8.67
CA SER A 64 12.44 -19.65 -9.33
C SER A 64 13.11 -20.93 -8.79
N ASP A 65 13.47 -21.84 -9.71
CA ASP A 65 14.24 -23.06 -9.44
C ASP A 65 15.74 -22.78 -9.25
N LEU A 66 16.06 -21.72 -8.49
CA LEU A 66 17.44 -21.32 -8.17
C LEU A 66 17.94 -22.04 -6.93
N LYS A 67 19.22 -22.43 -6.96
CA LYS A 67 19.91 -22.94 -5.78
C LYS A 67 20.07 -21.84 -4.73
N SER A 68 20.32 -22.23 -3.49
CA SER A 68 20.40 -21.27 -2.38
C SER A 68 21.54 -20.25 -2.54
N ASP A 69 22.60 -20.57 -3.27
CA ASP A 69 23.76 -19.72 -3.56
C ASP A 69 23.54 -18.76 -4.75
N GLU A 70 22.54 -19.03 -5.58
CA GLU A 70 22.15 -18.19 -6.73
C GLU A 70 21.02 -17.21 -6.39
N ARG A 71 20.38 -17.39 -5.23
CA ARG A 71 19.26 -16.55 -4.79
C ARG A 71 19.77 -15.22 -4.21
N PRO A 72 19.22 -14.06 -4.62
CA PRO A 72 19.57 -12.79 -3.99
C PRO A 72 19.24 -12.82 -2.51
N HIS A 73 20.11 -12.19 -1.71
CA HIS A 73 19.74 -11.79 -0.37
C HIS A 73 18.65 -10.72 -0.41
N ILE A 74 17.70 -10.78 0.53
CA ILE A 74 16.59 -9.83 0.61
C ILE A 74 16.76 -8.96 1.85
N LEU A 75 16.67 -7.64 1.67
CA LEU A 75 16.65 -6.65 2.75
C LEU A 75 15.44 -5.73 2.59
N GLY A 76 14.58 -5.69 3.59
CA GLY A 76 13.45 -4.76 3.66
C GLY A 76 13.72 -3.65 4.66
N LEU A 77 13.56 -2.40 4.23
CA LEU A 77 13.61 -1.21 5.08
C LEU A 77 12.21 -0.62 5.16
N THR A 78 11.77 -0.26 6.36
CA THR A 78 10.47 0.40 6.55
C THR A 78 10.41 1.11 7.89
N THR A 79 9.70 2.23 7.94
CA THR A 79 9.43 2.95 9.20
C THR A 79 8.25 2.35 9.96
N THR A 80 7.34 1.68 9.25
CA THR A 80 6.13 1.04 9.82
C THR A 80 5.98 -0.38 9.28
N LEU A 81 5.45 -1.29 10.08
CA LEU A 81 5.33 -2.71 9.67
C LEU A 81 3.94 -3.07 9.14
N ILE A 82 2.90 -2.33 9.55
CA ILE A 82 1.51 -2.64 9.22
C ILE A 82 0.80 -1.33 8.87
N ASN A 83 0.18 -1.30 7.69
CA ASN A 83 -0.60 -0.16 7.20
C ASN A 83 -2.10 -0.49 7.08
N ALA A 84 -2.58 -1.47 7.87
CA ALA A 84 -3.96 -1.93 7.85
C ALA A 84 -4.56 -1.92 9.26
N ASN A 85 -5.85 -1.59 9.35
CA ASN A 85 -6.61 -1.72 10.60
C ASN A 85 -6.89 -3.21 10.86
N THR A 86 -5.93 -3.89 11.51
CA THR A 86 -6.01 -5.32 11.81
C THR A 86 -6.08 -5.55 13.31
N LYS A 87 -6.95 -6.49 13.70
CA LYS A 87 -6.96 -7.03 15.07
C LYS A 87 -5.88 -8.09 15.29
N ASN A 88 -5.33 -8.64 14.19
CA ASN A 88 -4.35 -9.71 14.24
C ASN A 88 -3.01 -9.26 13.62
N VAL A 89 -2.28 -8.47 14.41
CA VAL A 89 -0.97 -7.91 14.07
C VAL A 89 0.03 -9.04 13.76
N ARG A 90 0.02 -10.13 14.53
CA ARG A 90 0.98 -11.23 14.37
C ARG A 90 0.88 -11.87 12.99
N ASP A 91 -0.33 -12.15 12.52
CA ASP A 91 -0.53 -12.82 11.23
C ASP A 91 -0.09 -11.93 10.07
N GLU A 92 -0.35 -10.62 10.14
CA GLU A 92 0.12 -9.67 9.12
C GLU A 92 1.65 -9.58 9.07
N LEU A 93 2.32 -9.54 10.23
CA LEU A 93 3.78 -9.57 10.30
C LEU A 93 4.34 -10.88 9.74
N MET A 94 3.70 -12.01 10.05
CA MET A 94 4.11 -13.32 9.55
C MET A 94 3.95 -13.41 8.02
N LYS A 95 2.85 -12.90 7.47
CA LYS A 95 2.65 -12.80 6.01
C LYS A 95 3.73 -11.96 5.35
N LEU A 96 4.10 -10.83 5.95
CA LEU A 96 5.15 -9.96 5.40
C LEU A 96 6.52 -10.66 5.39
N GLN A 97 6.89 -11.32 6.50
CA GLN A 97 8.12 -12.11 6.59
C GLN A 97 8.18 -13.23 5.55
N THR A 98 7.10 -13.99 5.41
CA THR A 98 7.00 -15.06 4.40
C THR A 98 7.10 -14.50 2.99
N THR A 99 6.44 -13.38 2.72
CA THR A 99 6.46 -12.75 1.39
C THR A 99 7.87 -12.32 1.01
N LEU A 100 8.59 -11.64 1.90
CA LEU A 100 9.95 -11.14 1.66
C LEU A 100 11.05 -12.18 1.93
N ASN A 101 10.70 -13.42 2.29
CA ASN A 101 11.66 -14.43 2.72
C ASN A 101 12.68 -13.90 3.77
N SER A 102 12.17 -13.12 4.73
CA SER A 102 13.01 -12.29 5.62
C SER A 102 12.50 -12.33 7.06
N THR A 103 13.37 -11.98 8.01
CA THR A 103 13.00 -11.85 9.43
C THR A 103 12.93 -10.37 9.82
N ILE A 104 11.83 -9.97 10.44
CA ILE A 104 11.65 -8.60 10.95
C ILE A 104 12.50 -8.41 12.21
N LYS A 105 13.26 -7.33 12.26
CA LYS A 105 14.05 -6.91 13.41
C LYS A 105 13.81 -5.44 13.69
N THR A 106 13.27 -5.14 14.87
CA THR A 106 13.10 -3.76 15.36
C THR A 106 14.14 -3.49 16.43
N LYS A 107 14.98 -2.47 16.23
CA LYS A 107 15.96 -2.05 17.22
C LYS A 107 15.47 -0.78 17.91
N CYS A 108 15.14 -0.87 19.19
CA CYS A 108 14.85 0.29 20.03
C CYS A 108 16.16 0.71 20.71
N ILE A 109 16.82 1.75 20.19
CA ILE A 109 18.03 2.30 20.82
C ILE A 109 17.64 3.57 21.56
N GLU A 110 18.01 3.67 22.83
CA GLU A 110 17.79 4.87 23.65
C GLU A 110 18.40 6.12 22.99
N ASN A 111 19.59 5.99 22.40
CA ASN A 111 20.29 7.08 21.72
C ASN A 111 19.59 7.57 20.42
N ILE A 112 18.75 6.75 19.77
CA ILE A 112 17.99 7.18 18.58
C ILE A 112 16.90 8.18 18.98
N GLN A 113 16.37 8.08 20.22
CA GLN A 113 15.29 8.96 20.68
C GLN A 113 15.70 10.44 20.73
N ILE A 114 16.99 10.72 20.91
CA ILE A 114 17.53 12.09 20.97
C ILE A 114 17.43 12.80 19.61
N PHE A 115 17.46 12.03 18.51
CA PHE A 115 17.38 12.54 17.14
C PHE A 115 15.99 12.38 16.50
N SER A 116 15.02 11.87 17.25
CA SER A 116 13.65 11.65 16.77
C SER A 116 12.71 12.74 17.28
N ALA A 117 11.78 13.18 16.43
CA ALA A 117 10.68 14.04 16.86
C ALA A 117 9.75 13.22 17.76
N ARG A 118 9.70 13.55 19.05
CA ARG A 118 8.81 12.90 20.02
C ARG A 118 7.76 13.91 20.51
N PRO A 119 6.70 14.19 19.72
CA PRO A 119 5.64 15.08 20.14
C PRO A 119 4.95 14.54 21.39
N ARG A 120 4.44 15.44 22.25
CA ARG A 120 3.55 15.05 23.34
C ARG A 120 2.14 14.91 22.76
N GLU A 121 1.59 13.71 22.86
CA GLU A 121 0.24 13.41 22.42
C GLU A 121 -0.75 13.58 23.58
N PHE A 122 -1.88 14.23 23.32
CA PHE A 122 -2.95 14.43 24.29
C PHE A 122 -4.28 14.03 23.67
N ILE A 123 -5.10 13.31 24.43
CA ILE A 123 -6.46 12.95 24.04
C ILE A 123 -7.40 13.86 24.82
N SER A 124 -8.07 14.78 24.13
CA SER A 124 -9.08 15.66 24.72
C SER A 124 -10.47 15.13 24.38
N PHE A 125 -11.21 14.74 25.40
CA PHE A 125 -12.61 14.36 25.27
C PHE A 125 -13.48 15.62 25.33
N TYR A 126 -14.50 15.67 24.47
CA TYR A 126 -15.51 16.71 24.47
C TYR A 126 -16.87 16.03 24.59
N ASP A 127 -17.80 16.68 25.29
CA ASP A 127 -19.17 16.22 25.35
C ASP A 127 -19.83 16.34 23.97
N GLU A 128 -20.80 15.48 23.69
CA GLU A 128 -21.62 15.59 22.49
C GLU A 128 -22.29 16.97 22.47
N TYR A 129 -22.13 17.71 21.38
CA TYR A 129 -22.64 19.07 21.27
C TYR A 129 -24.15 19.08 21.51
N ILE A 130 -24.58 19.66 22.62
CA ILE A 130 -26.00 19.88 22.89
C ILE A 130 -26.46 20.98 21.93
N LEU A 131 -27.17 20.58 20.86
CA LEU A 131 -27.83 21.53 19.97
C LEU A 131 -28.73 22.44 20.81
N ASP A 132 -28.45 23.74 20.76
CA ASP A 132 -29.38 24.73 21.29
C ASP A 132 -30.73 24.60 20.57
N ASP A 133 -31.81 25.01 21.22
CA ASP A 133 -33.17 24.81 20.70
C ASP A 133 -33.36 25.46 19.33
N GLU A 134 -32.67 26.57 19.05
CA GLU A 134 -32.62 27.19 17.72
C GLU A 134 -31.99 26.27 16.66
N LEU A 135 -30.88 25.60 16.99
CA LEU A 135 -30.20 24.69 16.07
C LEU A 135 -30.95 23.37 15.89
N LYS A 136 -31.70 22.92 16.90
CA LYS A 136 -32.64 21.78 16.75
C LYS A 136 -33.74 22.11 15.73
N VAL A 137 -34.29 23.32 15.77
CA VAL A 137 -35.29 23.78 14.78
C VAL A 137 -34.71 23.76 13.38
N VAL A 138 -33.49 24.25 13.19
CA VAL A 138 -32.80 24.22 11.89
C VAL A 138 -32.57 22.78 11.42
N SER A 139 -32.05 21.91 12.29
CA SER A 139 -31.81 20.48 11.99
C SER A 139 -33.10 19.75 11.59
N ASN A 140 -34.20 20.02 12.29
CA ASN A 140 -35.51 19.47 11.96
C ASN A 140 -36.00 19.94 10.59
N ARG A 141 -35.87 21.23 10.27
CA ARG A 141 -36.24 21.77 8.96
C ARG A 141 -35.42 21.16 7.83
N ILE A 142 -34.10 21.03 8.02
CA ILE A 142 -33.21 20.37 7.05
C ILE A 142 -33.65 18.91 6.83
N SER A 143 -33.97 18.20 7.90
CA SER A 143 -34.45 16.81 7.84
C SER A 143 -35.78 16.68 7.08
N THR A 144 -36.73 17.60 7.30
CA THR A 144 -37.99 17.66 6.54
C THR A 144 -37.75 17.92 5.06
N ILE A 145 -36.87 18.88 4.72
CA ILE A 145 -36.52 19.20 3.33
C ILE A 145 -35.86 17.99 2.66
N LEU A 146 -34.91 17.32 3.32
CA LEU A 146 -34.27 16.11 2.80
C LEU A 146 -35.28 14.99 2.55
N LYS A 147 -36.28 14.82 3.42
CA LYS A 147 -37.36 13.85 3.22
C LYS A 147 -38.18 14.17 1.97
N HIS A 148 -38.58 15.44 1.78
CA HIS A 148 -39.30 15.85 0.58
C HIS A 148 -38.48 15.69 -0.70
N LEU A 149 -37.19 16.06 -0.68
CA LEU A 149 -36.30 15.89 -1.83
C LEU A 149 -36.11 14.41 -2.20
N ARG A 150 -36.02 13.51 -1.22
CA ARG A 150 -35.98 12.05 -1.48
C ARG A 150 -37.28 11.54 -2.11
N CYS A 151 -38.44 12.02 -1.65
CA CYS A 151 -39.73 11.68 -2.26
C CYS A 151 -39.80 12.16 -3.72
N LEU A 152 -39.32 13.37 -4.02
CA LEU A 152 -39.26 13.89 -5.39
C LEU A 152 -38.27 13.09 -6.27
N GLN A 153 -37.12 12.69 -5.74
CA GLN A 153 -36.19 11.83 -6.48
C GLN A 153 -36.80 10.44 -6.78
N SER A 154 -37.65 9.91 -5.91
CA SER A 154 -38.35 8.65 -6.18
C SER A 154 -39.43 8.76 -7.26
N SER A 155 -40.05 9.93 -7.44
CA SER A 155 -41.04 10.15 -8.51
C SER A 155 -40.41 10.33 -9.90
N PHE A 156 -39.16 10.78 -10.00
CA PHE A 156 -38.45 10.93 -11.28
C PHE A 156 -37.91 9.61 -11.88
N LYS A 157 -37.90 8.49 -11.13
CA LYS A 157 -37.53 7.17 -11.67
C LYS A 157 -38.67 6.44 -12.40
N ALA A 158 -39.86 7.04 -12.51
CA ALA A 158 -41.07 6.36 -13.00
C ALA A 158 -41.53 6.74 -14.43
N GLU A 159 -40.88 7.66 -15.14
CA GLU A 159 -41.23 7.93 -16.54
C GLU A 159 -40.20 7.36 -17.52
N LYS A 160 -40.52 6.20 -18.10
CA LYS A 160 -39.89 5.75 -19.36
C LYS A 160 -40.36 6.68 -20.47
N ILE A 161 -39.44 7.42 -21.06
CA ILE A 161 -39.64 8.08 -22.35
C ILE A 161 -39.97 6.97 -23.36
N LYS A 162 -41.17 7.00 -23.94
CA LYS A 162 -41.50 6.17 -25.10
C LYS A 162 -40.75 6.75 -26.29
N GLU A 163 -39.77 6.01 -26.80
CA GLU A 163 -39.26 6.25 -28.16
C GLU A 163 -40.42 5.97 -29.12
N CYS A 164 -40.74 6.97 -29.95
CA CYS A 164 -41.60 6.78 -31.12
C CYS A 164 -40.71 6.21 -32.22
N ASP A 165 -40.94 4.96 -32.58
CA ASP A 165 -40.33 4.31 -33.74
C ASP A 165 -40.87 4.96 -35.03
N GLU A 166 -39.97 5.52 -35.85
CA GLU A 166 -40.09 5.68 -37.30
C GLU A 166 -38.93 4.96 -38.00
#